data_AF-A0A7C7XTH3-F1
#
_entry.id   AF-A0A7C7XTH3-F1
#
_cell.length_a   1.000
_cell.length_b   1.000
_cell.length_c   1.000
_cell.angle_alpha   90.00
_cell.angle_beta   90.00
_cell.angle_gamma   90.00
#
_symmetry.space_group_name_H-M   'P 1'
#
loop_
_entity.id
_entity.type
_entity.pdbx_description
1 polymer ?
#
loop_
_entity_poly.entity_id
_entity_poly.type
_entity_poly.pdbx_seq_one_letter_code
_entity_poly.pdbx_strand_id
1 'polypeptide(L)' 'MGMNPDQSKFLGHSVGLQLDETPVVAEVFDRPLPIGGTMAIEPKLVYLDGSIGSEDTWVRDEGGMRPLTADRAIPWITEW' A
#
# COMPACT_ATOMS: atom_id res chain seq x y z
N MET A 1 -1.42 3.63 11.43
CA MET A 1 -1.58 4.56 10.30
C MET A 1 -2.98 5.13 10.30
N GLY A 2 -3.11 6.42 9.99
CA GLY A 2 -4.35 7.17 10.11
C GLY A 2 -4.40 7.99 11.40
N MET A 3 -5.57 8.52 11.77
CA MET A 3 -5.76 9.35 12.97
C MET A 3 -6.27 8.52 14.15
N ASN A 4 -5.93 8.94 15.38
CA ASN A 4 -6.53 8.36 16.58
C ASN A 4 -8.04 8.64 16.62
N PRO A 5 -8.86 7.72 17.17
CA PRO A 5 -8.46 6.42 17.73
C PRO A 5 -8.39 5.28 16.69
N ASP A 6 -8.92 5.47 15.49
CA ASP A 6 -9.20 4.39 14.53
C ASP A 6 -8.04 4.16 13.53
N GLN A 7 -6.87 3.81 14.05
CA GLN A 7 -5.67 3.58 13.23
C GLN A 7 -5.56 2.13 12.73
N SER A 8 -5.25 1.97 11.45
CA SER A 8 -4.81 0.68 10.90
C SER A 8 -3.42 0.31 11.43
N LYS A 9 -3.21 -0.97 11.75
CA LYS A 9 -1.92 -1.48 12.27
C LYS A 9 -0.90 -1.83 11.19
N PHE A 10 -1.25 -1.63 9.92
CA PHE A 10 -0.38 -1.89 8.78
C PHE A 10 -0.53 -0.79 7.72
N LEU A 11 0.52 -0.60 6.93
CA LEU A 11 0.59 0.35 5.81
C LEU A 11 0.35 -0.33 4.45
N GLY A 12 0.66 -1.62 4.34
CA GLY A 12 0.54 -2.34 3.07
C GLY A 12 0.98 -3.80 3.16
N HIS A 13 0.85 -4.53 2.07
CA HIS A 13 1.15 -5.95 1.98
C HIS A 13 1.62 -6.34 0.57
N SER A 14 2.27 -7.50 0.48
CA SER A 14 2.66 -8.06 -0.81
C SER A 14 1.43 -8.52 -1.57
N VAL A 15 1.54 -8.49 -2.90
CA VAL A 15 0.53 -9.00 -3.83
C VAL A 15 1.21 -9.99 -4.78
N GLY A 16 0.49 -11.04 -5.19
CA GLY A 16 1.00 -12.04 -6.13
C GLY A 16 -0.11 -12.91 -6.70
N LEU A 17 -0.04 -14.22 -6.46
CA LEU A 17 -1.16 -15.12 -6.77
C LEU A 17 -2.35 -14.87 -5.84
N GLN A 18 -2.09 -14.37 -4.64
CA GLN A 18 -3.10 -13.92 -3.68
C GLN A 18 -3.04 -12.39 -3.57
N LEU A 19 -4.18 -11.80 -3.22
CA LEU A 19 -4.24 -10.36 -2.97
C LEU A 19 -3.41 -10.01 -1.73
N ASP A 20 -3.61 -10.77 -0.65
CA ASP A 20 -2.88 -10.60 0.62
C ASP A 20 -1.77 -11.63 0.77
N GLU A 21 -0.53 -11.20 0.55
CA GLU A 21 0.67 -12.02 0.74
C GLU A 21 1.69 -11.36 1.68
N THR A 22 2.69 -12.14 2.09
CA THR A 22 3.84 -11.62 2.82
C THR A 22 4.95 -11.16 1.85
N PRO A 23 5.74 -10.13 2.18
CA PRO A 23 5.76 -9.42 3.46
C PRO A 23 4.65 -8.37 3.65
N VAL A 24 4.37 -8.06 4.91
CA VAL A 24 3.45 -6.98 5.34
C VAL A 24 4.29 -5.82 5.88
N VAL A 25 3.93 -4.59 5.50
CA VAL A 25 4.55 -3.38 6.04
C VAL A 25 3.80 -2.96 7.30
N ALA A 26 4.29 -3.40 8.45
CA ALA A 26 3.79 -3.02 9.77
C ALA A 26 4.93 -3.06 10.79
N GLU A 27 4.77 -2.36 11.92
CA GLU A 27 5.79 -2.22 12.96
C GLU A 27 6.33 -3.56 13.48
N VAL A 28 5.47 -4.59 13.51
CA VAL A 28 5.81 -5.91 14.08
C VAL A 28 6.46 -6.87 13.08
N PHE A 29 6.62 -6.49 11.82
CA PHE A 29 7.20 -7.35 10.77
C PHE A 29 8.50 -6.75 10.22
N ASP A 30 9.53 -7.59 10.08
CA ASP A 30 10.87 -7.20 9.57
C ASP A 30 11.32 -8.09 8.40
N ARG A 31 10.39 -8.49 7.55
CA ARG A 31 10.71 -9.29 6.36
C ARG A 31 10.87 -8.39 5.14
N PRO A 32 12.04 -8.36 4.48
CA PRO A 32 12.22 -7.55 3.28
C PRO A 32 11.47 -8.14 2.08
N LEU A 33 10.96 -7.27 1.22
CA LEU A 33 10.41 -7.65 -0.09
C LEU A 33 11.56 -8.05 -1.03
N PRO A 34 11.58 -9.25 -1.64
CA PRO A 34 12.63 -9.62 -2.60
C PRO A 34 12.58 -8.80 -3.90
N ILE A 35 13.69 -8.76 -4.65
CA ILE A 35 13.67 -8.27 -6.03
C ILE A 35 12.68 -9.12 -6.85
N GLY A 36 11.86 -8.46 -7.66
CA GLY A 36 10.73 -9.05 -8.38
C GLY A 36 9.43 -9.14 -7.57
N GLY A 37 9.47 -8.91 -6.26
CA GLY A 37 8.28 -8.88 -5.42
C GLY A 37 7.44 -7.63 -5.67
N THR A 38 6.13 -7.73 -5.43
CA THR A 38 5.20 -6.59 -5.53
C THR A 38 4.61 -6.23 -4.17
N MET A 39 4.22 -4.98 -4.00
CA MET A 39 3.76 -4.42 -2.73
C MET A 39 2.66 -3.40 -2.97
N ALA A 40 1.50 -3.61 -2.37
CA ALA A 40 0.49 -2.58 -2.18
C ALA A 40 0.92 -1.66 -1.03
N ILE A 41 0.87 -0.35 -1.26
CA ILE A 41 1.05 0.69 -0.24
C ILE A 41 -0.25 1.48 -0.19
N GLU A 42 -0.96 1.39 0.93
CA GLU A 42 -2.38 1.77 1.00
C GLU A 42 -2.74 2.63 2.23
N PRO A 43 -2.22 3.86 2.31
CA PRO A 43 -2.59 4.78 3.36
C PRO A 43 -4.08 5.10 3.42
N LYS A 44 -4.62 5.07 4.65
CA LYS A 44 -6.05 5.30 4.92
C LYS A 44 -6.29 6.03 6.23
N LEU A 45 -7.36 6.80 6.24
CA LEU A 45 -8.02 7.39 7.40
C LEU A 45 -9.37 6.70 7.58
N VAL A 46 -9.66 6.29 8.80
CA VAL A 46 -10.92 5.63 9.15
C VAL A 46 -11.72 6.60 10.01
N TYR A 47 -13.00 6.72 9.68
CA TYR A 47 -14.02 7.50 10.37
C TYR A 47 -15.19 6.58 10.71
N LEU A 48 -16.09 7.03 11.59
CA LEU A 48 -17.27 6.25 11.97
C LEU A 48 -18.15 5.88 10.76
N ASP A 49 -18.28 6.80 9.81
CA ASP A 49 -19.20 6.67 8.67
C ASP A 49 -18.51 6.10 7.41
N GLY A 50 -17.20 5.79 7.48
CA GLY A 50 -16.46 5.26 6.34
C GLY A 50 -14.96 5.50 6.41
N SER A 51 -14.25 5.15 5.33
CA SER A 51 -12.80 5.32 5.23
C SER A 51 -12.42 5.98 3.91
N ILE A 52 -11.36 6.78 3.95
CA ILE A 52 -10.76 7.35 2.75
C ILE A 52 -9.30 6.94 2.71
N GLY A 53 -8.80 6.59 1.52
CA GLY A 53 -7.44 6.16 1.35
C GLY A 53 -6.99 6.24 -0.09
N SER A 54 -5.71 6.00 -0.30
CA SER A 54 -5.09 5.85 -1.61
C SER A 54 -4.26 4.60 -1.57
N GLU A 55 -4.31 3.82 -2.64
CA GLU A 55 -3.57 2.57 -2.75
C GLU A 55 -2.90 2.50 -4.11
N ASP A 56 -1.61 2.20 -4.09
CA ASP A 56 -0.85 1.88 -5.29
C ASP A 56 -0.03 0.61 -5.10
N THR A 57 0.09 -0.16 -6.18
CA THR A 57 0.94 -1.34 -6.24
C THR A 57 2.27 -1.00 -6.91
N TRP A 58 3.35 -1.48 -6.29
CA TRP A 58 4.73 -1.25 -6.72
C TRP A 58 5.44 -2.58 -6.92
N VAL A 59 6.41 -2.63 -7.82
CA VAL A 59 7.35 -3.76 -7.96
C VAL A 59 8.74 -3.33 -7.52
N ARG A 60 9.45 -4.22 -6.82
CA ARG A 60 10.86 -4.02 -6.49
C ARG A 60 11.75 -4.53 -7.60
N ASP A 61 12.59 -3.68 -8.17
CA ASP A 61 13.68 -4.07 -9.07
C ASP A 61 15.05 -3.78 -8.43
N GLU A 62 16.14 -3.90 -9.21
CA GLU A 62 17.50 -3.61 -8.75
C GLU A 62 17.73 -2.11 -8.43
N GLY A 63 16.93 -1.22 -9.02
CA GLY A 63 17.00 0.23 -8.84
C GLY A 63 16.08 0.77 -7.74
N GLY A 64 15.19 -0.06 -7.19
CA GLY A 64 14.30 0.31 -6.09
C GLY A 64 12.85 -0.09 -6.36
N MET A 65 11.91 0.75 -5.93
CA MET A 65 10.47 0.53 -6.18
C MET A 65 10.04 1.27 -7.44
N ARG A 66 9.35 0.56 -8.34
CA ARG A 66 8.73 1.10 -9.55
C ARG A 66 7.21 0.95 -9.48
N PRO A 67 6.41 1.96 -9.85
CA PRO A 67 4.96 1.84 -9.81
C PRO A 67 4.46 0.84 -10.86
N LEU A 68 3.43 0.06 -10.50
CA LEU A 68 2.59 -0.72 -11.41
C LEU A 68 1.25 -0.03 -11.65
N THR A 69 0.76 0.72 -10.66
CA THR A 69 -0.40 1.62 -10.76
C THR A 69 0.05 3.07 -10.59
N ALA A 70 -0.76 4.00 -11.12
CA ALA A 70 -0.55 5.46 -11.02
C ALA A 70 0.77 6.03 -11.59
N ASP A 71 1.38 5.39 -12.61
CA ASP A 71 2.59 5.91 -13.30
C ASP A 71 2.33 7.10 -14.26
N ARG A 72 1.50 8.07 -13.83
CA ARG A 72 0.87 9.16 -14.62
C ARG A 72 -0.45 8.78 -15.30
N ALA A 73 -1.01 7.61 -15.00
CA ALA A 73 -2.26 7.13 -15.60
C ALA A 73 -3.55 7.79 -15.07
N ILE A 74 -3.51 8.40 -13.88
CA ILE A 74 -4.66 9.12 -13.32
C ILE A 74 -4.27 10.59 -13.14
N PRO A 75 -4.60 11.50 -14.08
CA PRO A 75 -4.75 12.90 -13.69
C PRO A 75 -5.73 12.93 -12.52
N TRP A 76 -5.45 13.73 -11.49
CA TRP A 76 -6.27 13.91 -10.28
C TRP A 76 -7.71 14.33 -10.62
N ILE A 77 -8.52 13.43 -11.18
CA ILE A 77 -9.93 13.64 -11.56
C ILE A 77 -10.85 13.40 -10.35
N THR A 78 -10.30 13.03 -9.20
CA THR A 78 -11.07 12.97 -7.96
C THR A 78 -11.14 14.37 -7.34
N GLU A 79 -12.11 15.17 -7.79
CA GLU A 79 -12.68 16.21 -6.93
C GLU A 79 -13.50 15.49 -5.85
N TRP A 80 -13.12 15.69 -4.58
CA TRP A 80 -13.92 15.29 -3.42
C TRP A 80 -14.80 16.46 -2.97
#